data_AF-A0A838TXS7-F1
#
_entry.id   AF-A0A838TXS7-F1
#
_cell.length_a   1.000
_cell.length_b   1.000
_cell.length_c   1.000
_cell.angle_alpha   90.00
_cell.angle_beta   90.00
_cell.angle_gamma   90.00
#
_symmetry.space_group_name_H-M   'P 1'
#
loop_
_entity.id
_entity.type
_entity.pdbx_description
1 polymer ?
#
loop_
_entity_poly.entity_id
_entity_poly.type
_entity_poly.pdbx_seq_one_letter_code
_entity_poly.pdbx_strand_id
1 'polypeptide(L)'
;MLDPRYVSEGTTTSEQYLVKLARKSFLSLWCHSNIFIDRKPNKKGDGEELCDLLVVFENHVLIFSDRHCKFKDGENVTLSWSRWYRAAVKESVTQIIGARNWINNNPDRLFLDPSCQRSFPLKLNPTDCRFHLIAVTRGSNSACKKYFVRESNGSLQIDTMISNEDHGEHPFTIGRVLSEEPYIHVLDEFSLEIILHELDTIYDFVNYLEKKEKLLTHPTGHIKCRGEEQLIAIYLTSADTSKSHGFEAISDNKKCVSIDVGFWEFFRQSPQYLAKKLADAKSYIWDNYIESATRPIDASSDGNPITDIFEVEPVLRVMASEPRIFRRQLAQKLVEGKERTVKPGGLFLYFGHTDTFPNTAYVFLTFPCPPDINSFDKYCRIRRTLLEACCIVYLSKLPSALRVIGIASEPFNLQSFPEIKAFSEDLILQHNIQGNDRQKFLLAAEELNNNFLQKQGIFFDKSFDEVTTNSEIEYEYPW
;
A
#
# COMPACT_ATOMS: atom_id res chain seq x y z
N MET A 1 1.41 18.66 15.59
CA MET A 1 1.39 18.24 14.18
C MET A 1 -0.06 18.23 13.73
N LEU A 2 -0.34 18.59 12.47
CA LEU A 2 -1.70 18.58 11.94
C LEU A 2 -2.17 17.14 11.70
N ASP A 3 -3.47 16.91 11.86
CA ASP A 3 -4.11 15.61 11.68
C ASP A 3 -3.92 15.09 10.23
N PRO A 4 -3.24 13.95 10.02
CA PRO A 4 -3.01 13.37 8.70
C PRO A 4 -4.29 12.89 8.00
N ARG A 5 -5.42 12.84 8.71
CA ARG A 5 -6.74 12.44 8.17
C ARG A 5 -7.39 13.50 7.28
N TYR A 6 -6.64 14.48 6.78
CA TYR A 6 -7.17 15.45 5.83
C TYR A 6 -7.42 14.78 4.48
N VAL A 7 -8.69 14.67 4.13
CA VAL A 7 -9.18 14.05 2.90
C VAL A 7 -9.66 15.17 1.98
N SER A 8 -8.92 15.44 0.89
CA SER A 8 -9.44 16.21 -0.25
C SER A 8 -9.97 15.23 -1.31
N GLU A 9 -11.07 15.54 -1.99
CA GLU A 9 -11.69 14.59 -2.93
C GLU A 9 -11.18 14.73 -4.37
N GLY A 10 -10.22 15.63 -4.63
CA GLY A 10 -9.89 16.08 -5.99
C GLY A 10 -10.92 17.09 -6.50
N THR A 11 -10.50 17.99 -7.40
CA THR A 11 -11.35 19.10 -7.88
C THR A 11 -12.07 18.76 -9.17
N THR A 12 -11.42 18.04 -10.08
CA THR A 12 -12.02 17.59 -11.34
C THR A 12 -12.55 16.17 -11.26
N THR A 13 -13.41 15.78 -12.20
CA THR A 13 -13.92 14.39 -12.29
C THR A 13 -12.82 13.37 -12.54
N SER A 14 -11.75 13.76 -13.23
CA SER A 14 -10.61 12.88 -13.50
C SER A 14 -9.75 12.73 -12.25
N GLU A 15 -9.46 13.82 -11.54
CA GLU A 15 -8.78 13.79 -10.23
C GLU A 15 -9.56 12.96 -9.21
N GLN A 16 -10.89 13.16 -9.09
CA GLN A 16 -11.75 12.38 -8.20
C GLN A 16 -11.66 10.87 -8.48
N TYR A 17 -11.62 10.50 -9.76
CA TYR A 17 -11.48 9.11 -10.17
C TYR A 17 -10.07 8.56 -9.86
N LEU A 18 -9.01 9.34 -10.10
CA LEU A 18 -7.64 8.98 -9.72
C LEU A 18 -7.52 8.78 -8.20
N VAL A 19 -8.01 9.73 -7.40
CA VAL A 19 -8.01 9.68 -5.93
C VAL A 19 -8.77 8.45 -5.44
N LYS A 20 -9.92 8.14 -6.03
CA LYS A 20 -10.71 6.94 -5.68
C LYS A 20 -9.93 5.65 -5.94
N LEU A 21 -9.29 5.53 -7.11
CA LEU A 21 -8.46 4.36 -7.44
C LEU A 21 -7.24 4.26 -6.52
N ALA A 22 -6.58 5.39 -6.27
CA ALA A 22 -5.39 5.46 -5.41
C ALA A 22 -5.72 5.09 -3.97
N ARG A 23 -6.80 5.62 -3.38
CA ARG A 23 -7.21 5.27 -2.00
C ARG A 23 -7.55 3.81 -1.84
N LYS A 24 -8.18 3.20 -2.85
CA LYS A 24 -8.42 1.76 -2.84
C LYS A 24 -7.12 0.95 -2.77
N SER A 25 -6.04 1.44 -3.37
CA SER A 25 -4.77 0.72 -3.52
C SER A 25 -3.76 1.06 -2.42
N PHE A 26 -3.69 2.32 -2.01
CA PHE A 26 -2.65 2.85 -1.11
C PHE A 26 -3.20 3.32 0.23
N LEU A 27 -4.52 3.24 0.42
CA LEU A 27 -5.25 3.65 1.63
C LEU A 27 -5.23 5.18 1.85
N SER A 28 -6.28 5.69 2.48
CA SER A 28 -6.56 7.13 2.55
C SER A 28 -5.48 7.94 3.29
N LEU A 29 -4.87 7.35 4.32
CA LEU A 29 -3.91 8.03 5.20
C LEU A 29 -2.65 8.52 4.47
N TRP A 30 -2.25 7.82 3.41
CA TRP A 30 -1.03 8.11 2.65
C TRP A 30 -1.31 8.72 1.28
N CYS A 31 -2.59 8.93 0.93
CA CYS A 31 -3.03 9.50 -0.34
C CYS A 31 -3.44 10.97 -0.19
N HIS A 32 -2.68 11.88 -0.79
CA HIS A 32 -2.92 13.31 -0.66
C HIS A 32 -3.07 13.98 -2.04
N SER A 33 -4.29 14.36 -2.39
CA SER A 33 -4.57 15.26 -3.51
C SER A 33 -4.53 16.73 -3.06
N ASN A 34 -4.42 17.64 -4.02
CA ASN A 34 -4.43 19.09 -3.79
C ASN A 34 -3.32 19.53 -2.81
N ILE A 35 -2.09 19.10 -3.04
CA ILE A 35 -0.92 19.57 -2.27
C ILE A 35 -0.44 20.88 -2.88
N PHE A 36 -0.22 21.89 -2.04
CA PHE A 36 0.18 23.24 -2.46
C PHE A 36 1.59 23.59 -2.02
N ILE A 37 2.23 24.49 -2.77
CA ILE A 37 3.55 25.05 -2.51
C ILE A 37 3.53 26.57 -2.51
N ASP A 38 4.34 27.17 -1.66
CA ASP A 38 4.47 28.63 -1.53
C ASP A 38 5.63 29.17 -2.39
N ARG A 39 5.47 29.16 -3.72
CA ARG A 39 6.51 29.72 -4.63
C ARG A 39 6.84 31.19 -4.38
N LYS A 40 5.91 31.96 -3.81
CA LYS A 40 6.05 33.39 -3.52
C LYS A 40 5.92 33.65 -2.02
N PRO A 41 6.99 33.53 -1.22
CA PRO A 41 6.92 33.59 0.25
C PRO A 41 6.30 34.87 0.82
N ASN A 42 6.26 35.97 0.03
CA ASN A 42 5.77 37.28 0.47
C ASN A 42 4.37 37.66 -0.07
N LYS A 43 3.65 36.75 -0.75
CA LYS A 43 2.25 36.98 -1.17
C LYS A 43 1.35 35.96 -0.47
N LYS A 44 0.61 36.40 0.56
CA LYS A 44 -0.40 35.57 1.22
C LYS A 44 -1.49 35.17 0.22
N GLY A 45 -1.78 33.87 0.09
CA GLY A 45 -2.96 33.36 -0.62
C GLY A 45 -2.81 32.99 -2.10
N ASP A 46 -1.60 32.65 -2.57
CA ASP A 46 -1.33 32.28 -3.99
C ASP A 46 -0.52 30.97 -4.06
N GLY A 47 -0.88 29.98 -3.26
CA GLY A 47 -0.27 28.65 -3.30
C GLY A 47 -0.50 27.98 -4.64
N GLU A 48 0.58 27.50 -5.28
CA GLU A 48 0.51 26.77 -6.54
C GLU A 48 0.36 25.28 -6.23
N GLU A 49 -0.50 24.59 -6.97
CA GLU A 49 -0.65 23.15 -6.83
C GLU A 49 0.61 22.42 -7.30
N LEU A 50 1.08 21.48 -6.49
CA LEU A 50 2.30 20.71 -6.73
C LEU A 50 2.09 19.66 -7.84
N CYS A 51 1.05 18.85 -7.68
CA CYS A 51 0.70 17.71 -8.52
C CYS A 51 -0.72 17.24 -8.18
N ASP A 52 -1.36 16.49 -9.07
CA ASP A 52 -2.75 16.04 -8.91
C ASP A 52 -2.91 15.04 -7.75
N LEU A 53 -1.92 14.17 -7.54
CA LEU A 53 -1.90 13.24 -6.41
C LEU A 53 -0.46 12.94 -5.95
N LEU A 54 -0.24 13.09 -4.64
CA LEU A 54 0.98 12.71 -3.93
C LEU A 54 0.69 11.53 -3.00
N VAL A 55 1.43 10.44 -3.15
CA VAL A 55 1.39 9.31 -2.20
C VAL A 55 2.73 9.23 -1.49
N VAL A 56 2.71 9.25 -0.16
CA VAL A 56 3.92 9.19 0.68
C VAL A 56 3.81 8.00 1.61
N PHE A 57 4.62 6.97 1.37
CA PHE A 57 4.60 5.75 2.16
C PHE A 57 6.04 5.31 2.48
N GLU A 58 6.39 5.31 3.77
CA GLU A 58 7.77 5.13 4.23
C GLU A 58 8.73 6.08 3.49
N ASN A 59 9.70 5.54 2.76
CA ASN A 59 10.63 6.31 1.94
C ASN A 59 10.19 6.42 0.46
N HIS A 60 9.06 5.82 0.07
CA HIS A 60 8.54 5.91 -1.28
C HIS A 60 7.64 7.14 -1.44
N VAL A 61 7.92 7.95 -2.47
CA VAL A 61 7.16 9.14 -2.83
C VAL A 61 6.67 9.00 -4.27
N LEU A 62 5.38 8.75 -4.45
CA LEU A 62 4.78 8.62 -5.78
C LEU A 62 4.13 9.95 -6.13
N ILE A 63 4.52 10.50 -7.29
CA ILE A 63 4.00 11.78 -7.78
C ILE A 63 3.24 11.50 -9.07
N PHE A 64 1.93 11.72 -9.03
CA PHE A 64 1.04 11.56 -10.17
C PHE A 64 0.69 12.92 -10.76
N SER A 65 0.69 12.97 -12.09
CA SER A 65 0.06 14.04 -12.86
C SER A 65 -0.98 13.42 -13.81
N ASP A 66 -2.26 13.79 -13.68
CA ASP A 66 -3.36 13.31 -14.51
C ASP A 66 -3.76 14.37 -15.54
N ARG A 67 -3.40 14.10 -16.80
CA ARG A 67 -3.64 15.03 -17.88
C ARG A 67 -4.67 14.49 -18.87
N HIS A 68 -5.84 15.14 -18.87
CA HIS A 68 -6.83 14.93 -19.91
C HIS A 68 -6.56 15.79 -21.15
N CYS A 69 -6.25 15.14 -22.27
CA CYS A 69 -6.05 15.78 -23.56
C CYS A 69 -6.82 15.01 -24.62
N LYS A 70 -7.92 15.56 -25.14
CA LYS A 70 -8.66 14.91 -26.22
C LYS A 70 -7.79 14.81 -27.48
N PHE A 71 -7.55 13.59 -27.95
CA PHE A 71 -6.89 13.36 -29.23
C PHE A 71 -7.76 13.94 -30.36
N LYS A 72 -7.17 14.81 -31.18
CA LYS A 72 -7.84 15.40 -32.33
C LYS A 72 -7.49 14.59 -33.57
N ASP A 73 -8.45 13.81 -34.05
CA ASP A 73 -8.34 13.15 -35.34
C ASP A 73 -8.03 14.18 -36.43
N GLY A 74 -7.07 13.86 -37.29
CA GLY A 74 -6.66 14.69 -38.41
C GLY A 74 -6.23 13.81 -39.57
N GLU A 75 -6.07 14.41 -40.76
CA GLU A 75 -5.62 13.71 -41.96
C GLU A 75 -4.23 13.10 -41.79
N ASN A 76 -3.36 13.74 -40.99
CA ASN A 76 -2.03 13.25 -40.65
C ASN A 76 -1.99 12.84 -39.17
N VAL A 77 -2.06 11.53 -38.92
CA VAL A 77 -2.04 10.94 -37.56
C VAL A 77 -0.75 11.25 -36.80
N THR A 78 0.40 11.27 -37.48
CA THR A 78 1.69 11.57 -36.86
C THR A 78 1.73 13.01 -36.35
N LEU A 79 1.20 13.97 -37.12
CA LEU A 79 1.09 15.36 -36.66
C LEU A 79 0.11 15.50 -35.49
N SER A 80 -1.05 14.84 -35.54
CA SER A 80 -2.02 14.82 -34.43
C SER A 80 -1.42 14.21 -33.17
N TRP A 81 -0.71 13.10 -33.30
CA TRP A 81 0.02 12.45 -32.21
C TRP A 81 1.11 13.34 -31.64
N SER A 82 1.96 13.93 -32.47
CA SER A 82 3.03 14.84 -32.03
C SER A 82 2.47 16.01 -31.21
N ARG A 83 1.31 16.56 -31.59
CA ARG A 83 0.60 17.59 -30.80
C ARG A 83 0.05 17.04 -29.49
N TRP A 84 -0.59 15.87 -29.54
CA TRP A 84 -1.13 15.21 -28.35
C TRP A 84 -0.03 14.83 -27.36
N TYR A 85 1.08 14.25 -27.81
CA TYR A 85 2.22 13.86 -26.97
C TYR A 85 2.84 15.06 -26.25
N ARG A 86 3.05 16.18 -26.96
CA ARG A 86 3.55 17.42 -26.31
C ARG A 86 2.59 17.90 -25.23
N ALA A 87 1.28 17.89 -25.53
CA ALA A 87 0.27 18.26 -24.55
C ALA A 87 0.21 17.23 -23.41
N ALA A 88 -0.29 16.03 -23.65
CA ALA A 88 -0.56 15.04 -22.61
C ALA A 88 0.70 14.61 -21.83
N VAL A 89 1.78 14.24 -22.52
CA VAL A 89 2.95 13.59 -21.89
C VAL A 89 3.98 14.62 -21.43
N LYS A 90 4.49 15.49 -22.31
CA LYS A 90 5.61 16.39 -21.95
C LYS A 90 5.22 17.45 -20.90
N GLU A 91 4.00 17.97 -20.92
CA GLU A 91 3.56 18.89 -19.88
C GLU A 91 3.36 18.18 -18.53
N SER A 92 2.83 16.95 -18.51
CA SER A 92 2.73 16.12 -17.31
C SER A 92 4.11 15.81 -16.71
N VAL A 93 5.07 15.44 -17.57
CA VAL A 93 6.48 15.22 -17.19
C VAL A 93 7.11 16.47 -16.56
N THR A 94 6.82 17.65 -17.11
CA THR A 94 7.33 18.92 -16.59
C THR A 94 6.78 19.20 -15.18
N GLN A 95 5.49 18.94 -14.94
CA GLN A 95 4.86 19.08 -13.63
C GLN A 95 5.49 18.14 -12.59
N ILE A 96 5.59 16.83 -12.87
CA ILE A 96 6.10 15.85 -11.90
C ILE A 96 7.60 16.00 -11.62
N ILE A 97 8.41 16.42 -12.61
CA ILE A 97 9.82 16.80 -12.37
C ILE A 97 9.90 18.04 -11.49
N GLY A 98 9.07 19.06 -11.77
CA GLY A 98 8.98 20.26 -10.96
C GLY A 98 8.62 19.93 -9.51
N ALA A 99 7.67 19.02 -9.31
CA ALA A 99 7.25 18.56 -7.99
C ALA A 99 8.36 17.82 -7.25
N ARG A 100 9.01 16.84 -7.89
CA ARG A 100 10.18 16.13 -7.32
C ARG A 100 11.27 17.10 -6.89
N ASN A 101 11.63 18.05 -7.76
CA ASN A 101 12.67 19.02 -7.48
C ASN A 101 12.26 19.96 -6.33
N TRP A 102 10.98 20.32 -6.23
CA TRP A 102 10.49 21.09 -5.09
C TRP A 102 10.66 20.34 -3.78
N ILE A 103 10.15 19.09 -3.71
CA ILE A 103 10.23 18.25 -2.50
C ILE A 103 11.69 18.07 -2.07
N ASN A 104 12.61 17.84 -3.02
CA ASN A 104 14.03 17.68 -2.71
C ASN A 104 14.67 18.92 -2.09
N ASN A 105 14.27 20.11 -2.55
CA ASN A 105 14.88 21.36 -2.11
C ASN A 105 14.13 22.04 -0.95
N ASN A 106 12.85 21.72 -0.77
CA ASN A 106 11.95 22.39 0.16
C ASN A 106 10.96 21.39 0.83
N PRO A 107 11.45 20.32 1.49
CA PRO A 107 10.59 19.25 2.01
C PRO A 107 9.55 19.73 3.04
N ASP A 108 9.84 20.78 3.79
CA ASP A 108 8.96 21.34 4.82
C ASP A 108 7.96 22.39 4.31
N ARG A 109 7.95 22.67 2.99
CA ARG A 109 7.14 23.73 2.37
C ARG A 109 6.06 23.14 1.47
N LEU A 110 5.30 22.22 2.05
CA LEU A 110 4.14 21.56 1.47
C LEU A 110 2.92 21.86 2.33
N PHE A 111 1.78 22.10 1.70
CA PHE A 111 0.58 22.56 2.38
C PHE A 111 -0.68 21.85 1.89
N LEU A 112 -1.66 21.74 2.78
CA LEU A 112 -2.98 21.13 2.53
C LEU A 112 -4.04 22.16 2.08
N ASP A 113 -3.65 23.42 1.89
CA ASP A 113 -4.52 24.49 1.39
C ASP A 113 -3.79 25.51 0.52
N PRO A 114 -4.51 26.20 -0.39
CA PRO A 114 -3.96 27.24 -1.24
C PRO A 114 -3.45 28.49 -0.48
N SER A 115 -3.85 28.68 0.77
CA SER A 115 -3.37 29.81 1.58
C SER A 115 -2.05 29.53 2.28
N CYS A 116 -1.53 28.29 2.13
CA CYS A 116 -0.31 27.78 2.74
C CYS A 116 -0.29 27.94 4.27
N GLN A 117 -1.43 27.69 4.93
CA GLN A 117 -1.58 27.81 6.38
C GLN A 117 -1.52 26.45 7.09
N ARG A 118 -2.02 25.38 6.47
CA ARG A 118 -1.97 24.02 7.02
C ARG A 118 -0.81 23.27 6.39
N SER A 119 0.27 23.10 7.14
CA SER A 119 1.42 22.31 6.71
C SER A 119 1.06 20.84 6.43
N PHE A 120 1.74 20.25 5.46
CA PHE A 120 1.67 18.83 5.18
C PHE A 120 2.11 18.00 6.41
N PRO A 121 1.38 16.93 6.76
CA PRO A 121 1.53 16.26 8.05
C PRO A 121 2.68 15.24 8.09
N LEU A 122 3.11 14.73 6.94
CA LEU A 122 4.17 13.72 6.85
C LEU A 122 5.53 14.38 6.60
N LYS A 123 6.53 13.97 7.37
CA LYS A 123 7.92 14.42 7.16
C LYS A 123 8.51 13.71 5.96
N LEU A 124 9.16 14.47 5.09
CA LEU A 124 9.90 13.97 3.94
C LEU A 124 11.38 14.22 4.17
N ASN A 125 12.19 13.17 4.07
CA ASN A 125 13.65 13.25 4.14
C ASN A 125 14.22 13.07 2.74
N PRO A 126 14.58 14.14 2.00
CA PRO A 126 15.01 14.04 0.60
C PRO A 126 16.14 13.06 0.33
N THR A 127 17.04 12.82 1.29
CA THR A 127 18.17 11.89 1.17
C THR A 127 17.75 10.44 1.12
N ASP A 128 16.61 10.11 1.72
CA ASP A 128 16.12 8.74 1.87
C ASP A 128 14.98 8.44 0.89
N CYS A 129 14.36 9.49 0.34
CA CYS A 129 13.22 9.40 -0.57
C CYS A 129 13.57 8.69 -1.89
N ARG A 130 12.78 7.68 -2.23
CA ARG A 130 12.71 7.07 -3.55
C ARG A 130 11.48 7.60 -4.29
N PHE A 131 11.72 8.39 -5.33
CA PHE A 131 10.67 9.01 -6.13
C PHE A 131 10.22 8.08 -7.26
N HIS A 132 8.92 7.90 -7.37
CA HIS A 132 8.26 7.24 -8.51
C HIS A 132 7.44 8.29 -9.25
N LEU A 133 7.78 8.57 -10.51
CA LEU A 133 7.16 9.66 -11.28
C LEU A 133 6.17 9.08 -12.30
N ILE A 134 4.89 9.40 -12.16
CA ILE A 134 3.80 8.80 -12.94
C ILE A 134 3.04 9.88 -13.71
N ALA A 135 3.16 9.83 -15.04
CA ALA A 135 2.36 10.64 -15.96
C ALA A 135 1.14 9.82 -16.41
N VAL A 136 -0.03 10.18 -15.89
CA VAL A 136 -1.31 9.62 -16.30
C VAL A 136 -1.85 10.45 -17.47
N THR A 137 -2.14 9.79 -18.58
CA THR A 137 -2.65 10.45 -19.79
C THR A 137 -4.04 9.95 -20.13
N ARG A 138 -4.92 10.84 -20.58
CA ARG A 138 -6.28 10.49 -20.99
C ARG A 138 -6.66 11.09 -22.33
N GLY A 139 -7.55 10.41 -23.04
CA GLY A 139 -8.20 10.93 -24.25
C GLY A 139 -7.58 10.45 -25.56
N SER A 140 -6.64 9.49 -25.49
CA SER A 140 -6.06 8.81 -26.66
C SER A 140 -6.68 7.43 -26.92
N ASN A 141 -7.39 6.81 -25.97
CA ASN A 141 -7.83 5.40 -26.05
C ASN A 141 -8.56 5.06 -27.36
N SER A 142 -9.60 5.82 -27.74
CA SER A 142 -10.38 5.56 -28.95
C SER A 142 -9.55 5.70 -30.23
N ALA A 143 -8.65 6.69 -30.27
CA ALA A 143 -7.79 6.91 -31.42
C ALA A 143 -6.70 5.83 -31.52
N CYS A 144 -6.16 5.39 -30.38
CA CYS A 144 -5.22 4.28 -30.28
C CYS A 144 -5.84 2.98 -30.82
N LYS A 145 -7.06 2.64 -30.37
CA LYS A 145 -7.83 1.48 -30.87
C LYS A 145 -8.02 1.53 -32.39
N LYS A 146 -8.37 2.70 -32.92
CA LYS A 146 -8.58 2.91 -34.35
C LYS A 146 -7.28 2.77 -35.14
N TYR A 147 -6.15 3.21 -34.59
CA TYR A 147 -4.86 3.17 -35.26
C TYR A 147 -4.32 1.74 -35.39
N PHE A 148 -4.37 0.94 -34.33
CA PHE A 148 -3.80 -0.41 -34.34
C PHE A 148 -4.74 -1.53 -34.83
N VAL A 149 -6.02 -1.23 -35.11
CA VAL A 149 -7.07 -2.11 -35.72
C VAL A 149 -7.07 -3.59 -35.27
N ARG A 150 -8.14 -4.04 -34.59
CA ARG A 150 -8.39 -5.43 -34.12
C ARG A 150 -7.39 -6.03 -33.11
N GLU A 151 -6.27 -5.37 -32.85
CA GLU A 151 -5.20 -5.86 -31.96
C GLU A 151 -4.84 -4.86 -30.85
N SER A 152 -5.75 -4.00 -30.40
CA SER A 152 -5.45 -3.07 -29.30
C SER A 152 -6.65 -2.80 -28.40
N ASN A 153 -6.42 -2.86 -27.09
CA ASN A 153 -7.36 -2.40 -26.07
C ASN A 153 -7.35 -0.87 -25.88
N GLY A 154 -6.59 -0.16 -26.71
CA GLY A 154 -6.42 1.29 -26.65
C GLY A 154 -5.36 1.77 -25.66
N SER A 155 -4.56 0.86 -25.12
CA SER A 155 -3.37 1.19 -24.35
C SER A 155 -2.24 1.69 -25.25
N LEU A 156 -1.38 2.54 -24.69
CA LEU A 156 -0.15 2.96 -25.38
C LEU A 156 0.83 1.79 -25.45
N GLN A 157 1.49 1.64 -26.59
CA GLN A 157 2.55 0.64 -26.75
C GLN A 157 3.84 1.11 -26.07
N ILE A 158 4.67 0.16 -25.66
CA ILE A 158 6.01 0.41 -25.12
C ILE A 158 7.03 -0.02 -26.17
N ASP A 159 8.00 0.83 -26.48
CA ASP A 159 9.15 0.46 -27.30
C ASP A 159 10.41 1.15 -26.76
N THR A 160 11.34 0.37 -26.18
CA THR A 160 12.53 0.92 -25.52
C THR A 160 13.54 1.55 -26.49
N MET A 161 13.37 1.37 -27.81
CA MET A 161 14.19 2.04 -28.82
C MET A 161 13.74 3.47 -29.12
N ILE A 162 12.54 3.87 -28.67
CA ILE A 162 12.05 5.23 -28.84
C ILE A 162 12.56 6.10 -27.69
N SER A 163 13.14 7.25 -28.02
CA SER A 163 13.58 8.23 -27.02
C SER A 163 13.41 9.66 -27.52
N ASN A 164 13.49 10.64 -26.62
CA ASN A 164 13.57 12.06 -26.96
C ASN A 164 12.53 12.52 -28.00
N GLU A 165 12.96 13.13 -29.11
CA GLU A 165 12.11 13.67 -30.17
C GLU A 165 11.40 12.58 -31.01
N ASP A 166 11.94 11.36 -31.07
CA ASP A 166 11.41 10.25 -31.89
C ASP A 166 9.97 9.90 -31.52
N HIS A 167 9.58 10.14 -30.27
CA HIS A 167 8.20 9.95 -29.82
C HIS A 167 7.18 10.64 -30.72
N GLY A 168 7.50 11.83 -31.26
CA GLY A 168 6.59 12.55 -32.14
C GLY A 168 6.30 11.85 -33.47
N GLU A 169 7.16 10.93 -33.88
CA GLU A 169 7.11 10.22 -35.17
C GLU A 169 6.48 8.83 -35.07
N HIS A 170 6.26 8.32 -33.86
CA HIS A 170 5.71 7.00 -33.58
C HIS A 170 4.36 7.08 -32.86
N PRO A 171 3.24 7.18 -33.61
CA PRO A 171 1.90 7.27 -33.01
C PRO A 171 1.60 6.19 -31.99
N PHE A 172 1.10 6.61 -30.82
CA PHE A 172 0.62 5.74 -29.75
C PHE A 172 1.67 4.78 -29.16
N THR A 173 2.95 5.10 -29.31
CA THR A 173 4.06 4.34 -28.72
C THR A 173 4.91 5.25 -27.84
N ILE A 174 5.22 4.78 -26.63
CA ILE A 174 6.05 5.46 -25.65
C ILE A 174 7.32 4.65 -25.42
N GLY A 175 8.46 5.31 -25.42
CA GLY A 175 9.72 4.73 -24.98
C GLY A 175 10.26 5.48 -23.77
N ARG A 176 11.56 5.73 -23.76
CA ARG A 176 12.21 6.44 -22.65
C ARG A 176 12.03 7.95 -22.80
N VAL A 177 11.15 8.54 -22.00
CA VAL A 177 10.75 9.97 -22.13
C VAL A 177 11.90 10.94 -21.86
N LEU A 178 12.78 10.59 -20.92
CA LEU A 178 14.02 11.30 -20.58
C LEU A 178 15.21 10.39 -20.85
N SER A 179 16.27 10.90 -21.45
CA SER A 179 17.48 10.11 -21.73
C SER A 179 18.23 9.66 -20.47
N GLU A 180 18.10 10.42 -19.39
CA GLU A 180 18.74 10.18 -18.10
C GLU A 180 17.70 9.98 -16.99
N GLU A 181 18.15 9.70 -15.77
CA GLU A 181 17.29 9.70 -14.58
C GLU A 181 16.67 11.09 -14.32
N PRO A 182 15.45 11.15 -13.74
CA PRO A 182 14.63 10.04 -13.26
C PRO A 182 13.84 9.31 -14.36
N TYR A 183 13.54 8.02 -14.17
CA TYR A 183 12.57 7.32 -15.03
C TYR A 183 11.14 7.86 -14.88
N ILE A 184 10.39 7.93 -15.99
CA ILE A 184 8.98 8.37 -16.02
C ILE A 184 8.09 7.21 -16.45
N HIS A 185 7.14 6.83 -15.60
CA HIS A 185 6.09 5.89 -15.94
C HIS A 185 4.95 6.63 -16.64
N VAL A 186 4.74 6.38 -17.92
CA VAL A 186 3.57 6.90 -18.65
C VAL A 186 2.49 5.81 -18.67
N LEU A 187 1.32 6.13 -18.10
CA LEU A 187 0.17 5.22 -18.06
C LEU A 187 -1.03 5.91 -18.70
N ASP A 188 -1.66 5.25 -19.67
CA ASP A 188 -2.95 5.72 -20.20
C ASP A 188 -4.11 5.34 -19.27
N GLU A 189 -5.31 5.87 -19.55
CA GLU A 189 -6.49 5.68 -18.73
C GLU A 189 -6.89 4.20 -18.55
N PHE A 190 -6.64 3.35 -19.54
CA PHE A 190 -6.98 1.94 -19.50
C PHE A 190 -5.93 1.14 -18.74
N SER A 191 -4.66 1.43 -19.00
CA SER A 191 -3.51 0.82 -18.33
C SER A 191 -3.48 1.11 -16.82
N LEU A 192 -3.73 2.36 -16.42
CA LEU A 192 -3.76 2.75 -15.00
C LEU A 192 -4.83 1.98 -14.22
N GLU A 193 -6.04 1.86 -14.77
CA GLU A 193 -7.14 1.15 -14.13
C GLU A 193 -6.76 -0.31 -13.88
N ILE A 194 -6.20 -1.00 -14.88
CA ILE A 194 -5.75 -2.38 -14.73
C ILE A 194 -4.67 -2.51 -13.65
N ILE A 195 -3.64 -1.66 -13.70
CA ILE A 195 -2.52 -1.77 -12.76
C ILE A 195 -3.00 -1.56 -11.32
N LEU A 196 -3.77 -0.51 -11.04
CA LEU A 196 -4.27 -0.23 -9.68
C LEU A 196 -5.33 -1.25 -9.22
N HIS A 197 -5.99 -1.97 -10.13
CA HIS A 197 -6.90 -3.06 -9.77
C HIS A 197 -6.19 -4.39 -9.47
N GLU A 198 -5.02 -4.61 -10.07
CA GLU A 198 -4.25 -5.85 -9.89
C GLU A 198 -3.17 -5.75 -8.82
N LEU A 199 -2.59 -4.56 -8.67
CA LEU A 199 -1.55 -4.23 -7.70
C LEU A 199 -2.11 -3.26 -6.66
N ASP A 200 -3.21 -3.67 -6.03
CA ASP A 200 -4.01 -2.85 -5.12
C ASP A 200 -3.44 -2.79 -3.68
N THR A 201 -2.11 -2.84 -3.56
CA THR A 201 -1.36 -2.48 -2.36
C THR A 201 -0.16 -1.62 -2.75
N ILE A 202 0.29 -0.74 -1.85
CA ILE A 202 1.49 0.08 -2.10
C ILE A 202 2.73 -0.76 -2.40
N TYR A 203 2.90 -1.89 -1.70
CA TYR A 203 4.00 -2.82 -1.93
C TYR A 203 3.97 -3.41 -3.35
N ASP A 204 2.83 -3.98 -3.74
CA ASP A 204 2.69 -4.65 -5.03
C ASP A 204 2.91 -3.67 -6.20
N PHE A 205 2.37 -2.45 -6.06
CA PHE A 205 2.50 -1.40 -7.07
C PHE A 205 3.94 -0.88 -7.18
N VAL A 206 4.58 -0.53 -6.06
CA VAL A 206 5.97 -0.06 -6.05
C VAL A 206 6.91 -1.13 -6.58
N ASN A 207 6.77 -2.39 -6.15
CA ASN A 207 7.62 -3.48 -6.63
C ASN A 207 7.50 -3.67 -8.15
N TYR A 208 6.30 -3.51 -8.71
CA TYR A 208 6.09 -3.53 -10.16
C TYR A 208 6.80 -2.36 -10.86
N LEU A 209 6.61 -1.12 -10.38
CA LEU A 209 7.26 0.05 -10.99
C LEU A 209 8.79 -0.10 -11.01
N GLU A 210 9.38 -0.52 -9.90
CA GLU A 210 10.83 -0.70 -9.78
C GLU A 210 11.36 -1.79 -10.71
N LYS A 211 10.67 -2.94 -10.76
CA LYS A 211 11.05 -4.03 -11.66
C LYS A 211 10.84 -3.65 -13.13
N LYS A 212 9.79 -2.89 -13.43
CA LYS A 212 9.50 -2.37 -14.77
C LYS A 212 10.58 -1.38 -15.22
N GLU A 213 10.95 -0.44 -14.35
CA GLU A 213 12.02 0.52 -14.62
C GLU A 213 13.33 -0.22 -14.90
N LYS A 214 13.72 -1.15 -14.04
CA LYS A 214 14.94 -1.97 -14.23
C LYS A 214 14.92 -2.76 -15.53
N LEU A 215 13.77 -3.31 -15.90
CA LEU A 215 13.58 -4.05 -17.14
C LEU A 215 13.73 -3.14 -18.37
N LEU A 216 13.00 -2.02 -18.40
CA LEU A 216 12.90 -1.14 -19.58
C LEU A 216 14.11 -0.22 -19.76
N THR A 217 14.95 -0.06 -18.74
CA THR A 217 16.21 0.69 -18.80
C THR A 217 17.43 -0.20 -18.98
N HIS A 218 17.26 -1.53 -19.08
CA HIS A 218 18.38 -2.45 -19.21
C HIS A 218 19.20 -2.15 -20.48
N PRO A 219 20.53 -1.92 -20.40
CA PRO A 219 21.32 -1.40 -21.52
C PRO A 219 21.36 -2.27 -22.78
N THR A 220 21.10 -3.57 -22.65
CA THR A 220 21.26 -4.56 -23.72
C THR A 220 19.94 -5.20 -24.16
N GLY A 221 18.81 -4.79 -23.57
CA GLY A 221 17.49 -5.36 -23.86
C GLY A 221 16.62 -4.40 -24.66
N HIS A 222 16.22 -4.79 -25.87
CA HIS A 222 15.12 -4.12 -26.57
C HIS A 222 13.80 -4.77 -26.21
N ILE A 223 12.86 -3.99 -25.65
CA ILE A 223 11.53 -4.48 -25.32
C ILE A 223 10.51 -3.70 -26.11
N LYS A 224 9.66 -4.45 -26.82
CA LYS A 224 8.48 -3.94 -27.50
C LYS A 224 7.26 -4.62 -26.92
N CYS A 225 6.32 -3.85 -26.40
CA CYS A 225 5.11 -4.36 -25.78
C CYS A 225 3.88 -3.67 -26.37
N ARG A 226 2.86 -4.45 -26.76
CA ARG A 226 1.63 -3.92 -27.37
C ARG A 226 0.68 -3.21 -26.40
N GLY A 227 1.01 -3.17 -25.12
CA GLY A 227 0.27 -2.45 -24.10
C GLY A 227 0.77 -2.77 -22.69
N GLU A 228 0.54 -1.88 -21.75
CA GLU A 228 0.89 -2.10 -20.34
C GLU A 228 0.17 -3.31 -19.75
N GLU A 229 -1.07 -3.58 -20.18
CA GLU A 229 -1.87 -4.71 -19.74
C GLU A 229 -1.23 -6.07 -20.11
N GLN A 230 -0.49 -6.10 -21.21
CA GLN A 230 0.26 -7.29 -21.61
C GLN A 230 1.50 -7.48 -20.73
N LEU A 231 2.16 -6.38 -20.38
CA LEU A 231 3.34 -6.38 -19.52
C LEU A 231 3.00 -6.84 -18.09
N ILE A 232 1.92 -6.33 -17.50
CA ILE A 232 1.47 -6.76 -16.17
C ILE A 232 1.01 -8.24 -16.16
N ALA A 233 0.43 -8.74 -17.26
CA ALA A 233 0.09 -10.16 -17.36
C ALA A 233 1.34 -11.05 -17.26
N ILE A 234 2.44 -10.66 -17.91
CA ILE A 234 3.74 -11.35 -17.79
C ILE A 234 4.26 -11.23 -16.35
N TYR A 235 4.19 -10.04 -15.77
CA TYR A 235 4.62 -9.81 -14.38
C TYR A 235 3.93 -10.75 -13.38
N LEU A 236 2.61 -10.87 -13.48
CA LEU A 236 1.79 -11.67 -12.55
C LEU A 236 1.89 -13.18 -12.81
N THR A 237 2.39 -13.60 -13.98
CA THR A 237 2.55 -15.02 -14.33
C THR A 237 3.98 -15.52 -14.20
N SER A 238 4.94 -14.62 -13.97
CA SER A 238 6.34 -14.94 -13.69
C SER A 238 6.65 -14.73 -12.20
N ALA A 239 7.64 -15.47 -11.70
CA ALA A 239 8.15 -15.29 -10.36
C ALA A 239 9.68 -15.32 -10.39
N ASP A 240 10.28 -14.48 -9.56
CA ASP A 240 11.72 -14.36 -9.38
C ASP A 240 12.28 -15.46 -8.48
N THR A 241 13.60 -15.44 -8.29
CA THR A 241 14.30 -16.39 -7.41
C THR A 241 13.86 -16.30 -5.94
N SER A 242 13.26 -15.18 -5.53
CA SER A 242 12.65 -14.97 -4.22
C SER A 242 11.16 -15.35 -4.17
N LYS A 243 10.62 -15.94 -5.25
CA LYS A 243 9.20 -16.28 -5.42
C LYS A 243 8.27 -15.05 -5.43
N SER A 244 8.80 -13.86 -5.67
CA SER A 244 8.03 -12.63 -5.87
C SER A 244 7.71 -12.43 -7.35
N HIS A 245 6.57 -11.82 -7.69
CA HIS A 245 6.23 -11.51 -9.08
C HIS A 245 7.31 -10.69 -9.77
N GLY A 246 7.61 -10.97 -11.03
CA GLY A 246 8.77 -10.41 -11.72
C GLY A 246 8.72 -10.56 -13.23
N PHE A 247 9.83 -10.31 -13.91
CA PHE A 247 9.91 -10.32 -15.37
C PHE A 247 10.86 -11.40 -15.90
N GLU A 248 11.07 -12.46 -15.13
CA GLU A 248 12.07 -13.50 -15.40
C GLU A 248 11.86 -14.17 -16.74
N ALA A 249 10.60 -14.37 -17.14
CA ALA A 249 10.23 -14.90 -18.45
C ALA A 249 10.79 -14.09 -19.64
N ILE A 250 11.09 -12.80 -19.42
CA ILE A 250 11.53 -11.84 -20.43
C ILE A 250 12.83 -11.10 -20.09
N SER A 251 13.46 -11.39 -18.94
CA SER A 251 14.69 -10.72 -18.49
C SER A 251 15.99 -11.44 -18.88
N ASP A 252 15.92 -12.67 -19.38
CA ASP A 252 17.09 -13.38 -19.92
C ASP A 252 17.70 -12.61 -21.11
N ASN A 253 19.02 -12.76 -21.34
CA ASN A 253 19.94 -12.15 -22.35
C ASN A 253 19.48 -12.11 -23.84
N LYS A 254 18.19 -11.97 -24.11
CA LYS A 254 17.56 -11.81 -25.41
C LYS A 254 17.79 -10.36 -25.86
N LYS A 255 18.41 -10.20 -27.02
CA LYS A 255 18.69 -8.88 -27.60
C LYS A 255 17.41 -8.08 -27.91
N CYS A 256 16.31 -8.77 -28.19
CA CYS A 256 15.01 -8.16 -28.46
C CYS A 256 13.88 -9.09 -27.98
N VAL A 257 12.92 -8.55 -27.23
CA VAL A 257 11.71 -9.22 -26.76
C VAL A 257 10.50 -8.44 -27.29
N SER A 258 9.63 -9.14 -28.02
CA SER A 258 8.36 -8.61 -28.50
C SER A 258 7.22 -9.30 -27.77
N ILE A 259 6.40 -8.51 -27.08
CA ILE A 259 5.21 -8.93 -26.34
C ILE A 259 4.01 -8.46 -27.12
N ASP A 260 3.29 -9.42 -27.70
CA ASP A 260 2.09 -9.15 -28.50
C ASP A 260 0.83 -9.05 -27.63
N VAL A 261 -0.33 -8.85 -28.25
CA VAL A 261 -1.62 -8.85 -27.55
C VAL A 261 -2.09 -10.25 -27.14
N GLY A 262 -3.05 -10.29 -26.20
CA GLY A 262 -3.73 -11.51 -25.78
C GLY A 262 -3.24 -12.11 -24.46
N PHE A 263 -2.07 -11.70 -23.95
CA PHE A 263 -1.54 -12.18 -22.68
C PHE A 263 -2.48 -11.81 -21.53
N TRP A 264 -2.98 -10.58 -21.52
CA TRP A 264 -3.92 -10.10 -20.51
C TRP A 264 -5.25 -10.86 -20.55
N GLU A 265 -5.82 -11.01 -21.74
CA GLU A 265 -7.11 -11.69 -21.93
C GLU A 265 -7.03 -13.16 -21.53
N PHE A 266 -5.94 -13.84 -21.92
CA PHE A 266 -5.68 -15.23 -21.55
C PHE A 266 -5.48 -15.37 -20.04
N PHE A 267 -4.66 -14.49 -19.44
CA PHE A 267 -4.42 -14.50 -18.00
C PHE A 267 -5.70 -14.34 -17.20
N ARG A 268 -6.56 -13.36 -17.56
CA ARG A 268 -7.84 -13.11 -16.87
C ARG A 268 -8.82 -14.29 -16.93
N GLN A 269 -8.73 -15.13 -17.96
CA GLN A 269 -9.57 -16.31 -18.12
C GLN A 269 -8.96 -17.56 -17.48
N SER A 270 -7.72 -17.49 -17.00
CA SER A 270 -7.04 -18.63 -16.40
C SER A 270 -7.70 -19.05 -15.07
N PRO A 271 -7.76 -20.36 -14.78
CA PRO A 271 -8.22 -20.84 -13.48
C PRO A 271 -7.42 -20.27 -12.31
N GLN A 272 -6.13 -20.04 -12.50
CA GLN A 272 -5.22 -19.47 -11.50
C GLN A 272 -5.61 -18.03 -11.14
N TYR A 273 -5.92 -17.18 -12.13
CA TYR A 273 -6.39 -15.81 -11.88
C TYR A 273 -7.72 -15.79 -11.14
N LEU A 274 -8.69 -16.60 -11.57
CA LEU A 274 -10.00 -16.68 -10.92
C LEU A 274 -9.88 -17.15 -9.47
N ALA A 275 -9.07 -18.19 -9.22
CA ALA A 275 -8.80 -18.68 -7.87
C ALA A 275 -8.10 -17.62 -7.00
N LYS A 276 -7.12 -16.89 -7.57
CA LYS A 276 -6.47 -15.76 -6.89
C LYS A 276 -7.49 -14.71 -6.48
N LYS A 277 -8.33 -14.22 -7.40
CA LYS A 277 -9.33 -13.17 -7.10
C LYS A 277 -10.34 -13.59 -6.04
N LEU A 278 -10.80 -14.85 -6.07
CA LEU A 278 -11.67 -15.39 -5.02
C LEU A 278 -10.96 -15.42 -3.65
N ALA A 279 -9.70 -15.84 -3.63
CA ALA A 279 -8.92 -15.90 -2.40
C ALA A 279 -8.59 -14.50 -1.85
N ASP A 280 -8.32 -13.53 -2.72
CA ASP A 280 -7.99 -12.15 -2.34
C ASP A 280 -9.17 -11.42 -1.68
N ALA A 281 -10.43 -11.83 -1.94
CA ALA A 281 -11.62 -11.16 -1.41
C ALA A 281 -11.61 -10.99 0.13
N LYS A 282 -11.08 -11.98 0.87
CA LYS A 282 -10.99 -11.92 2.34
C LYS A 282 -10.00 -10.87 2.83
N SER A 283 -8.97 -10.56 2.04
CA SER A 283 -7.92 -9.61 2.43
C SER A 283 -8.44 -8.17 2.56
N TYR A 284 -9.53 -7.80 1.88
CA TYR A 284 -10.08 -6.44 1.97
C TYR A 284 -10.61 -6.07 3.35
N ILE A 285 -10.85 -7.06 4.23
CA ILE A 285 -11.14 -6.80 5.66
C ILE A 285 -9.94 -6.12 6.33
N TRP A 286 -8.72 -6.48 5.95
CA TRP A 286 -7.49 -5.85 6.44
C TRP A 286 -7.42 -4.37 6.03
N ASP A 287 -7.78 -4.06 4.79
CA ASP A 287 -7.81 -2.69 4.26
C ASP A 287 -8.88 -1.87 4.97
N ASN A 288 -10.09 -2.44 5.13
CA ASN A 288 -11.18 -1.81 5.86
C ASN A 288 -10.82 -1.55 7.32
N TYR A 289 -10.08 -2.46 7.94
CA TYR A 289 -9.57 -2.30 9.29
C TYR A 289 -8.67 -1.07 9.37
N ILE A 290 -7.66 -0.97 8.49
CA ILE A 290 -6.76 0.19 8.43
C ILE A 290 -7.55 1.47 8.17
N GLU A 291 -8.43 1.49 7.16
CA GLU A 291 -9.27 2.65 6.84
C GLU A 291 -10.12 3.09 8.04
N SER A 292 -10.74 2.15 8.76
CA SER A 292 -11.58 2.45 9.91
C SER A 292 -10.80 3.09 11.05
N ALA A 293 -9.57 2.63 11.33
CA ALA A 293 -8.67 3.22 12.32
C ALA A 293 -8.21 4.64 11.95
N THR A 294 -8.30 5.00 10.67
CA THR A 294 -7.91 6.33 10.15
C THR A 294 -9.07 7.31 10.01
N ARG A 295 -10.32 6.93 10.29
CA ARG A 295 -11.44 7.88 10.16
C ARG A 295 -11.39 8.90 11.30
N PRO A 296 -11.67 10.19 11.02
CA PRO A 296 -11.97 11.17 12.07
C PRO A 296 -13.16 10.64 12.89
N ILE A 297 -13.01 10.55 14.20
CA ILE A 297 -14.17 10.30 15.08
C ILE A 297 -14.95 11.61 15.08
N ASP A 298 -16.13 11.63 14.45
CA ASP A 298 -17.02 12.78 14.50
C ASP A 298 -17.25 13.15 15.98
N ALA A 299 -17.04 14.43 16.32
CA ALA A 299 -17.13 14.97 17.67
C ALA A 299 -18.53 14.83 18.34
N SER A 300 -19.44 14.09 17.73
CA SER A 300 -20.82 13.84 18.15
C SER A 300 -21.17 12.37 18.34
N SER A 301 -20.23 11.42 18.20
CA SER A 301 -20.52 9.99 18.34
C SER A 301 -19.77 9.37 19.53
N ASP A 302 -20.50 9.24 20.65
CA ASP A 302 -20.41 8.21 21.68
C ASP A 302 -19.03 7.53 21.90
N GLY A 303 -18.26 8.09 22.84
CA GLY A 303 -17.46 7.29 23.79
C GLY A 303 -16.18 6.57 23.33
N ASN A 304 -15.74 6.67 22.07
CA ASN A 304 -14.44 6.10 21.70
C ASN A 304 -13.29 6.94 22.27
N PRO A 305 -12.30 6.34 22.97
CA PRO A 305 -11.13 7.08 23.38
C PRO A 305 -10.41 7.62 22.14
N ILE A 306 -10.08 8.91 22.20
CA ILE A 306 -9.28 9.62 21.20
C ILE A 306 -8.02 8.78 20.97
N THR A 307 -7.99 8.04 19.86
CA THR A 307 -6.79 7.36 19.45
C THR A 307 -5.93 8.41 18.77
N ASP A 308 -4.84 8.81 19.42
CA ASP A 308 -3.88 9.71 18.80
C ASP A 308 -3.34 9.01 17.55
N ILE A 309 -3.67 9.55 16.38
CA ILE A 309 -3.24 9.00 15.09
C ILE A 309 -1.71 8.93 15.00
N PHE A 310 -0.99 9.78 15.72
CA PHE A 310 0.48 9.69 15.81
C PHE A 310 0.97 8.46 16.57
N GLU A 311 0.18 7.91 17.49
CA GLU A 311 0.51 6.66 18.19
C GLU A 311 0.18 5.42 17.35
N VAL A 312 -0.89 5.49 16.55
CA VAL A 312 -1.41 4.31 15.80
C VAL A 312 -0.89 4.23 14.37
N GLU A 313 -0.56 5.35 13.73
CA GLU A 313 -0.04 5.36 12.35
C GLU A 313 1.18 4.44 12.15
N PRO A 314 2.17 4.37 13.07
CA PRO A 314 3.29 3.44 12.92
C PRO A 314 2.83 1.97 12.83
N VAL A 315 1.80 1.59 13.59
CA VAL A 315 1.20 0.24 13.53
C VAL A 315 0.54 0.03 12.18
N LEU A 316 -0.31 0.97 11.77
CA LEU A 316 -1.05 0.91 10.50
C LEU A 316 -0.11 0.88 9.29
N ARG A 317 1.01 1.59 9.35
CA ARG A 317 2.02 1.60 8.30
C ARG A 317 2.63 0.23 8.09
N VAL A 318 2.99 -0.47 9.17
CA VAL A 318 3.48 -1.86 9.07
C VAL A 318 2.41 -2.80 8.53
N MET A 319 1.16 -2.63 8.95
CA MET A 319 0.05 -3.41 8.40
C MET A 319 -0.17 -3.14 6.90
N ALA A 320 0.00 -1.89 6.47
CA ALA A 320 -0.17 -1.46 5.09
C ALA A 320 1.01 -1.83 4.19
N SER A 321 2.20 -2.12 4.74
CA SER A 321 3.35 -2.54 3.94
C SER A 321 3.22 -3.96 3.40
N GLU A 322 2.31 -4.78 3.97
CA GLU A 322 2.08 -6.15 3.52
C GLU A 322 1.47 -6.20 2.11
N PRO A 323 1.98 -7.07 1.20
CA PRO A 323 1.38 -7.30 -0.10
C PRO A 323 0.05 -8.05 0.02
N ARG A 324 -0.76 -8.01 -1.05
CA ARG A 324 -2.11 -8.59 -1.08
C ARG A 324 -2.16 -10.05 -0.62
N ILE A 325 -1.18 -10.85 -1.03
CA ILE A 325 -1.09 -12.27 -0.70
C ILE A 325 -0.95 -12.54 0.80
N PHE A 326 -0.21 -11.69 1.53
CA PHE A 326 -0.02 -11.83 2.97
C PHE A 326 -1.13 -11.14 3.77
N ARG A 327 -1.70 -10.04 3.27
CA ARG A 327 -2.96 -9.49 3.82
C ARG A 327 -4.08 -10.54 3.83
N ARG A 328 -4.16 -11.41 2.82
CA ARG A 328 -5.10 -12.54 2.80
C ARG A 328 -4.87 -13.51 3.97
N GLN A 329 -3.64 -13.91 4.23
CA GLN A 329 -3.30 -14.85 5.30
C GLN A 329 -3.60 -14.23 6.68
N LEU A 330 -3.15 -12.99 6.91
CA LEU A 330 -3.36 -12.28 8.16
C LEU A 330 -4.85 -11.99 8.41
N ALA A 331 -5.59 -11.53 7.40
CA ALA A 331 -7.04 -11.29 7.50
C ALA A 331 -7.79 -12.58 7.83
N GLN A 332 -7.42 -13.71 7.22
CA GLN A 332 -8.03 -15.00 7.53
C GLN A 332 -7.85 -15.35 9.01
N LYS A 333 -6.63 -15.24 9.55
CA LYS A 333 -6.35 -15.55 10.96
C LYS A 333 -7.08 -14.60 11.92
N LEU A 334 -7.19 -13.32 11.56
CA LEU A 334 -7.93 -12.33 12.33
C LEU A 334 -9.44 -12.67 12.38
N VAL A 335 -10.04 -13.02 11.24
CA VAL A 335 -11.46 -13.40 11.14
C VAL A 335 -11.73 -14.70 11.90
N GLU A 336 -10.88 -15.72 11.72
CA GLU A 336 -10.99 -16.99 12.46
C GLU A 336 -11.00 -16.76 13.97
N GLY A 337 -10.14 -15.87 14.49
CA GLY A 337 -10.13 -15.52 15.90
C GLY A 337 -11.43 -14.88 16.38
N LYS A 338 -11.98 -13.94 15.59
CA LYS A 338 -13.21 -13.21 15.93
C LYS A 338 -14.49 -14.04 15.79
N GLU A 339 -14.53 -15.00 14.88
CA GLU A 339 -15.68 -15.90 14.66
C GLU A 339 -15.73 -17.06 15.66
N ARG A 340 -14.58 -17.44 16.23
CA ARG A 340 -14.53 -18.51 17.23
C ARG A 340 -15.47 -18.18 18.40
N THR A 341 -16.30 -19.16 18.75
CA THR A 341 -17.14 -19.08 19.95
C THR A 341 -16.26 -19.36 21.15
N VAL A 342 -15.60 -18.32 21.65
CA VAL A 342 -14.82 -18.41 22.87
C VAL A 342 -15.80 -18.37 24.05
N LYS A 343 -15.77 -19.39 24.91
CA LYS A 343 -16.54 -19.40 26.18
C LYS A 343 -16.21 -18.12 26.97
N PRO A 344 -17.14 -17.53 27.73
CA PRO A 344 -16.81 -16.40 28.61
C PRO A 344 -15.60 -16.74 29.49
N GLY A 345 -14.53 -15.94 29.42
CA GLY A 345 -13.26 -16.19 30.12
C GLY A 345 -12.19 -16.98 29.34
N GLY A 346 -12.51 -17.57 28.18
CA GLY A 346 -11.50 -18.15 27.28
C GLY A 346 -10.76 -17.07 26.47
N LEU A 347 -9.76 -17.46 25.68
CA LEU A 347 -9.07 -16.55 24.77
C LEU A 347 -8.60 -17.30 23.51
N PHE A 348 -8.48 -16.56 22.42
CA PHE A 348 -7.80 -17.02 21.22
C PHE A 348 -6.53 -16.21 21.00
N LEU A 349 -5.42 -16.89 20.72
CA LEU A 349 -4.14 -16.29 20.43
C LEU A 349 -3.57 -16.86 19.13
N TYR A 350 -3.19 -15.96 18.22
CA TYR A 350 -2.42 -16.28 17.03
C TYR A 350 -1.05 -15.62 17.12
N PHE A 351 -0.01 -16.36 16.74
CA PHE A 351 1.36 -15.91 16.64
C PHE A 351 1.91 -16.29 15.26
N GLY A 352 2.44 -15.32 14.51
CA GLY A 352 3.01 -15.64 13.20
C GLY A 352 3.81 -14.50 12.59
N HIS A 353 4.35 -14.75 11.39
CA HIS A 353 5.06 -13.77 10.58
C HIS A 353 4.74 -13.99 9.10
N THR A 354 5.11 -13.04 8.26
CA THR A 354 4.98 -13.14 6.80
C THR A 354 6.36 -13.35 6.18
N ASP A 355 6.43 -14.03 5.03
CA ASP A 355 7.71 -14.25 4.36
C ASP A 355 8.29 -12.95 3.79
N THR A 356 7.45 -11.94 3.49
CA THR A 356 7.90 -10.63 3.02
C THR A 356 8.67 -9.88 4.10
N PHE A 357 8.21 -9.94 5.36
CA PHE A 357 8.83 -9.23 6.47
C PHE A 357 9.16 -10.20 7.60
N PRO A 358 10.18 -11.06 7.46
CA PRO A 358 10.53 -12.07 8.47
C PRO A 358 10.95 -11.46 9.83
N ASN A 359 11.31 -10.16 9.82
CA ASN A 359 11.65 -9.40 11.02
C ASN A 359 10.43 -8.74 11.69
N THR A 360 9.22 -8.94 11.15
CA THR A 360 7.95 -8.43 11.68
C THR A 360 7.07 -9.62 12.04
N ALA A 361 6.71 -9.70 13.32
CA ALA A 361 5.79 -10.70 13.82
C ALA A 361 4.41 -10.08 14.11
N TYR A 362 3.39 -10.93 14.15
CA TYR A 362 2.00 -10.58 14.43
C TYR A 362 1.48 -11.40 15.62
N VAL A 363 0.77 -10.72 16.51
CA VAL A 363 0.03 -11.32 17.62
C VAL A 363 -1.43 -10.90 17.51
N PHE A 364 -2.34 -11.85 17.32
CA PHE A 364 -3.77 -11.56 17.38
C PHE A 364 -4.37 -12.16 18.65
N LEU A 365 -5.02 -11.32 19.44
CA LEU A 365 -5.71 -11.70 20.67
C LEU A 365 -7.21 -11.46 20.50
N THR A 366 -8.01 -12.52 20.61
CA THR A 366 -9.45 -12.38 20.79
C THR A 366 -9.79 -12.73 22.22
N PHE A 367 -10.33 -11.75 22.95
CA PHE A 367 -10.65 -11.88 24.36
C PHE A 367 -12.12 -11.48 24.55
N PRO A 368 -13.03 -12.39 24.95
CA PRO A 368 -14.38 -12.03 25.37
C PRO A 368 -14.36 -11.33 26.73
N CYS A 369 -15.24 -10.36 26.97
CA CYS A 369 -15.33 -9.72 28.27
C CYS A 369 -15.71 -10.74 29.36
N PRO A 370 -14.88 -10.91 30.40
CA PRO A 370 -15.22 -11.74 31.55
C PRO A 370 -16.52 -11.28 32.23
N PRO A 371 -17.38 -12.20 32.72
CA PRO A 371 -18.66 -11.85 33.34
C PRO A 371 -18.56 -10.97 34.60
N ASP A 372 -17.42 -11.00 35.29
CA ASP A 372 -17.12 -10.24 36.50
C ASP A 372 -16.63 -8.81 36.23
N ILE A 373 -16.39 -8.46 34.96
CA ILE A 373 -16.00 -7.12 34.55
C ILE A 373 -17.23 -6.36 34.03
N ASN A 374 -17.66 -5.38 34.81
CA ASN A 374 -18.81 -4.52 34.52
C ASN A 374 -18.43 -3.13 33.98
N SER A 375 -17.14 -2.91 33.69
CA SER A 375 -16.63 -1.63 33.21
C SER A 375 -15.87 -1.83 31.91
N PHE A 376 -16.34 -1.17 30.86
CA PHE A 376 -15.72 -1.21 29.54
C PHE A 376 -14.26 -0.69 29.55
N ASP A 377 -13.97 0.40 30.26
CA ASP A 377 -12.60 0.92 30.41
C ASP A 377 -11.69 -0.08 31.13
N LYS A 378 -12.19 -0.74 32.19
CA LYS A 378 -11.43 -1.80 32.88
C LYS A 378 -11.16 -2.99 31.95
N TYR A 379 -12.15 -3.38 31.16
CA TYR A 379 -12.02 -4.46 30.17
C TYR A 379 -10.98 -4.12 29.10
N CYS A 380 -11.04 -2.95 28.47
CA CYS A 380 -10.07 -2.50 27.46
C CYS A 380 -8.64 -2.45 28.04
N ARG A 381 -8.47 -1.96 29.28
CA ARG A 381 -7.16 -1.95 29.95
C ARG A 381 -6.62 -3.36 30.15
N ILE A 382 -7.44 -4.31 30.61
CA ILE A 382 -7.02 -5.70 30.81
C ILE A 382 -6.63 -6.34 29.48
N ARG A 383 -7.46 -6.17 28.44
CA ARG A 383 -7.18 -6.72 27.10
C ARG A 383 -5.88 -6.15 26.53
N ARG A 384 -5.67 -4.83 26.64
CA ARG A 384 -4.45 -4.17 26.20
C ARG A 384 -3.21 -4.67 26.95
N THR A 385 -3.26 -4.75 28.28
CA THR A 385 -2.16 -5.29 29.10
C THR A 385 -1.85 -6.74 28.74
N LEU A 386 -2.87 -7.55 28.48
CA LEU A 386 -2.68 -8.93 28.04
C LEU A 386 -2.00 -9.00 26.67
N LEU A 387 -2.43 -8.18 25.72
CA LEU A 387 -1.80 -8.06 24.40
C LEU A 387 -0.34 -7.64 24.52
N GLU A 388 -0.04 -6.61 25.31
CA GLU A 388 1.34 -6.12 25.56
C GLU A 388 2.23 -7.25 26.09
N ALA A 389 1.76 -7.98 27.10
CA ALA A 389 2.50 -9.10 27.67
C ALA A 389 2.76 -10.20 26.62
N CYS A 390 1.76 -10.54 25.80
CA CYS A 390 1.91 -11.52 24.72
C CYS A 390 2.94 -11.06 23.67
N CYS A 391 2.89 -9.79 23.26
CA CYS A 391 3.85 -9.22 22.31
C CYS A 391 5.29 -9.26 22.85
N ILE A 392 5.50 -8.85 24.11
CA ILE A 392 6.84 -8.86 24.74
C ILE A 392 7.40 -10.28 24.83
N VAL A 393 6.59 -11.23 25.31
CA VAL A 393 7.01 -12.63 25.47
C VAL A 393 7.23 -13.31 24.13
N TYR A 394 6.42 -13.00 23.10
CA TYR A 394 6.66 -13.56 21.78
C TYR A 394 7.92 -12.99 21.15
N LEU A 395 8.14 -11.68 21.27
CA LEU A 395 9.31 -11.01 20.73
C LEU A 395 10.62 -11.48 21.40
N SER A 396 10.60 -11.78 22.71
CA SER A 396 11.78 -12.32 23.41
C SER A 396 12.20 -13.70 22.91
N LYS A 397 11.24 -14.48 22.39
CA LYS A 397 11.43 -15.83 21.84
C LYS A 397 11.79 -15.85 20.35
N LEU A 398 11.76 -14.70 19.68
CA LEU A 398 12.08 -14.57 18.25
C LEU A 398 13.36 -13.74 18.05
N PRO A 399 14.55 -14.37 18.01
CA PRO A 399 15.80 -13.65 17.81
C PRO A 399 15.87 -12.87 16.49
N SER A 400 15.16 -13.32 15.44
CA SER A 400 15.09 -12.69 14.13
C SER A 400 14.10 -11.52 14.06
N ALA A 401 13.09 -11.48 14.91
CA ALA A 401 12.09 -10.43 14.88
C ALA A 401 12.65 -9.12 15.48
N LEU A 402 12.50 -8.03 14.74
CA LEU A 402 12.85 -6.67 15.18
C LEU A 402 11.65 -5.95 15.78
N ARG A 403 10.43 -6.37 15.44
CA ARG A 403 9.18 -5.79 15.92
C ARG A 403 8.03 -6.79 15.90
N VAL A 404 7.02 -6.53 16.73
CA VAL A 404 5.74 -7.25 16.78
C VAL A 404 4.59 -6.25 16.64
N ILE A 405 3.61 -6.60 15.80
CA ILE A 405 2.31 -5.95 15.71
C ILE A 405 1.30 -6.76 16.52
N GLY A 406 0.74 -6.15 17.56
CA GLY A 406 -0.34 -6.70 18.35
C GLY A 406 -1.68 -6.13 17.92
N ILE A 407 -2.66 -7.00 17.70
CA ILE A 407 -4.06 -6.63 17.46
C ILE A 407 -4.91 -7.40 18.47
N ALA A 408 -5.68 -6.70 19.31
CA ALA A 408 -6.65 -7.34 20.18
C ALA A 408 -8.07 -6.88 19.89
N SER A 409 -9.04 -7.79 20.05
CA SER A 409 -10.45 -7.51 19.78
C SER A 409 -11.39 -8.40 20.61
N GLU A 410 -12.66 -8.00 20.65
CA GLU A 410 -13.78 -8.86 21.09
C GLU A 410 -14.20 -9.83 19.98
N PRO A 411 -14.77 -11.00 20.31
CA PRO A 411 -15.40 -11.87 19.31
C PRO A 411 -16.69 -11.26 18.77
N PHE A 412 -17.03 -11.54 17.51
CA PHE A 412 -18.18 -10.92 16.82
C PHE A 412 -19.54 -11.23 17.48
N ASN A 413 -19.65 -12.38 18.13
CA ASN A 413 -20.92 -12.92 18.63
C ASN A 413 -21.26 -12.49 20.07
N LEU A 414 -20.43 -11.67 20.73
CA LEU A 414 -20.63 -11.23 22.11
C LEU A 414 -20.52 -9.71 22.22
N GLN A 415 -21.67 -9.02 22.13
CA GLN A 415 -21.75 -7.60 22.48
C GLN A 415 -21.89 -7.50 24.00
N SER A 416 -20.75 -7.56 24.69
CA SER A 416 -20.67 -7.56 26.16
C SER A 416 -21.22 -6.29 26.78
N PHE A 417 -21.22 -5.20 26.02
CA PHE A 417 -21.70 -3.87 26.40
C PHE A 417 -22.69 -3.36 25.33
N PRO A 418 -24.00 -3.63 25.46
CA PRO A 418 -25.01 -3.26 24.46
C PRO A 418 -25.08 -1.76 24.15
N GLU A 419 -24.65 -0.92 25.09
CA GLU A 419 -24.54 0.53 24.95
C GLU A 419 -23.41 0.97 23.99
N ILE A 420 -22.42 0.12 23.74
CA ILE A 420 -21.32 0.39 22.81
C ILE A 420 -21.71 -0.13 21.43
N LYS A 421 -21.96 0.79 20.50
CA LYS A 421 -22.41 0.48 19.13
C LYS A 421 -21.31 -0.05 18.21
N ALA A 422 -20.05 0.00 18.63
CA ALA A 422 -18.89 -0.39 17.83
C ALA A 422 -18.02 -1.42 18.57
N PHE A 423 -17.39 -2.35 17.85
CA PHE A 423 -16.41 -3.25 18.42
C PHE A 423 -15.17 -2.47 18.88
N SER A 424 -14.61 -2.85 20.02
CA SER A 424 -13.39 -2.24 20.55
C SER A 424 -12.16 -3.03 20.11
N GLU A 425 -11.12 -2.32 19.67
CA GLU A 425 -9.88 -2.92 19.16
C GLU A 425 -8.67 -2.20 19.75
N ASP A 426 -7.64 -2.96 20.13
CA ASP A 426 -6.36 -2.42 20.61
C ASP A 426 -5.26 -2.71 19.58
N LEU A 427 -4.43 -1.70 19.31
CA LEU A 427 -3.32 -1.76 18.37
C LEU A 427 -2.01 -1.41 19.07
N ILE A 428 -1.01 -2.26 18.88
CA ILE A 428 0.30 -2.11 19.53
C ILE A 428 1.41 -2.42 18.53
N LEU A 429 2.44 -1.57 18.53
CA LEU A 429 3.72 -1.86 17.89
C LEU A 429 4.79 -1.96 18.99
N GLN A 430 5.35 -3.14 19.15
CA GLN A 430 6.42 -3.41 20.11
C GLN A 430 7.74 -3.64 19.37
N HIS A 431 8.78 -2.89 19.72
CA HIS A 431 10.12 -3.07 19.16
C HIS A 431 11.00 -3.97 20.02
N ASN A 432 11.93 -4.68 19.37
CA ASN A 432 12.93 -5.49 20.06
C ASN A 432 13.99 -4.57 20.66
N ILE A 433 14.38 -4.82 21.91
CA ILE A 433 15.41 -4.05 22.59
C ILE A 433 16.77 -4.65 22.23
N GLN A 434 17.60 -3.88 21.52
CA GLN A 434 18.96 -4.26 21.15
C GLN A 434 20.00 -3.73 22.15
N GLY A 435 21.20 -4.32 22.12
CA GLY A 435 22.34 -3.85 22.93
C GLY A 435 22.26 -4.23 24.42
N ASN A 436 22.84 -3.39 25.28
CA ASN A 436 23.06 -3.68 26.71
C ASN A 436 21.76 -3.90 27.50
N ASP A 437 20.63 -3.37 27.04
CA ASP A 437 19.34 -3.54 27.71
C ASP A 437 18.58 -4.81 27.29
N ARG A 438 19.10 -5.58 26.31
CA ARG A 438 18.48 -6.83 25.85
C ARG A 438 18.36 -7.86 26.96
N GLN A 439 19.39 -8.01 27.81
CA GLN A 439 19.33 -9.00 28.90
C GLN A 439 18.25 -8.66 29.93
N LYS A 440 18.07 -7.38 30.25
CA LYS A 440 17.00 -6.92 31.14
C LYS A 440 15.63 -7.15 30.51
N PHE A 441 15.49 -6.87 29.21
CA PHE A 441 14.26 -7.15 28.46
C PHE A 441 13.89 -8.63 28.50
N LEU A 442 14.85 -9.53 28.26
CA LEU A 442 14.62 -10.98 28.30
C LEU A 442 14.18 -11.44 29.70
N LEU A 443 14.84 -10.97 30.76
CA LEU A 443 14.45 -11.29 32.15
C LEU A 443 13.03 -10.80 32.47
N ALA A 444 12.69 -9.57 32.07
CA ALA A 444 11.34 -9.05 32.25
C ALA A 444 10.30 -9.85 31.47
N ALA A 445 10.62 -10.28 30.25
CA ALA A 445 9.75 -11.14 29.45
C ALA A 445 9.57 -12.52 30.09
N GLU A 446 10.62 -13.14 30.62
CA GLU A 446 10.53 -14.40 31.37
C GLU A 446 9.67 -14.25 32.63
N GLU A 447 9.82 -13.15 33.36
CA GLU A 447 9.01 -12.85 34.52
C GLU A 447 7.53 -12.68 34.15
N LEU A 448 7.23 -11.91 33.09
CA LEU A 448 5.87 -11.78 32.54
C LEU A 448 5.29 -13.14 32.14
N ASN A 449 6.07 -13.98 31.48
CA ASN A 449 5.62 -15.30 31.07
C ASN A 449 5.29 -16.19 32.28
N ASN A 450 6.19 -16.27 33.26
CA ASN A 450 6.05 -17.18 34.41
C ASN A 450 5.05 -16.67 35.44
N ASN A 451 5.02 -15.36 35.71
CA ASN A 451 4.24 -14.77 36.80
C ASN A 451 2.88 -14.25 36.37
N PHE A 452 2.68 -13.95 35.08
CA PHE A 452 1.44 -13.40 34.56
C PHE A 452 0.77 -14.37 33.57
N LEU A 453 1.37 -14.64 32.40
CA LEU A 453 0.71 -15.40 31.33
C LEU A 453 0.40 -16.86 31.72
N GLN A 454 1.38 -17.60 32.27
CA GLN A 454 1.16 -19.01 32.67
C GLN A 454 0.14 -19.16 33.80
N LYS A 455 0.05 -18.18 34.72
CA LYS A 455 -0.99 -18.19 35.77
C LYS A 455 -2.39 -17.97 35.20
N GLN A 456 -2.47 -17.29 34.06
CA GLN A 456 -3.67 -17.16 33.24
C GLN A 456 -3.79 -18.33 32.24
N GLY A 457 -3.15 -19.48 32.49
CA GLY A 457 -3.26 -20.64 31.61
C GLY A 457 -2.76 -20.44 30.18
N ILE A 458 -2.06 -19.33 29.89
CA ILE A 458 -1.50 -19.03 28.57
C ILE A 458 -0.11 -19.64 28.53
N PHE A 459 0.01 -20.70 27.74
CA PHE A 459 1.30 -21.32 27.47
C PHE A 459 1.72 -21.01 26.03
N PHE A 460 3.02 -21.09 25.79
CA PHE A 460 3.56 -21.09 24.43
C PHE A 460 4.13 -22.50 24.24
N ASP A 461 3.82 -23.16 23.12
CA ASP A 461 4.19 -24.57 22.89
C ASP A 461 5.72 -24.78 22.89
N LYS A 462 6.18 -25.97 23.33
CA LYS A 462 7.59 -26.41 23.29
C LYS A 462 8.08 -26.71 21.87
N SER A 463 7.18 -26.97 20.92
CA SER A 463 7.55 -27.13 19.50
C SER A 463 8.10 -25.84 18.87
N PHE A 464 7.90 -24.67 19.51
CA PHE A 464 8.52 -23.41 19.10
C PHE A 464 10.05 -23.37 19.24
N ASP A 465 10.65 -24.23 20.07
CA ASP A 465 12.10 -24.36 20.18
C ASP A 465 12.69 -25.10 18.95
N GLU A 466 11.85 -25.78 18.17
CA GLU A 466 12.20 -26.49 16.94
C GLU A 466 11.25 -26.09 15.79
N VAL A 467 11.64 -25.05 15.04
CA VAL A 467 11.23 -24.72 13.65
C VAL A 467 10.15 -23.64 13.45
N THR A 468 10.57 -22.67 12.63
CA THR A 468 9.82 -21.80 11.73
C THR A 468 8.60 -22.46 11.07
N THR A 469 7.40 -22.32 11.65
CA THR A 469 6.12 -22.42 10.91
C THR A 469 4.98 -21.77 11.70
N ASN A 470 4.06 -21.10 10.99
CA ASN A 470 2.83 -20.49 11.54
C ASN A 470 2.07 -21.50 12.41
N SER A 471 1.86 -21.18 13.69
CA SER A 471 1.11 -22.01 14.62
C SER A 471 -0.19 -21.33 15.05
N GLU A 472 -1.27 -22.11 15.06
CA GLU A 472 -2.52 -21.74 15.71
C GLU A 472 -2.56 -22.45 17.06
N ILE A 473 -2.93 -21.72 18.13
CA ILE A 473 -3.08 -22.32 19.45
C ILE A 473 -4.53 -22.12 19.92
N GLU A 474 -5.18 -23.22 20.26
CA GLU A 474 -6.50 -23.25 20.87
C GLU A 474 -6.35 -23.62 22.35
N TYR A 475 -6.65 -22.67 23.25
CA TYR A 475 -6.70 -22.94 24.68
C TYR A 475 -8.16 -23.06 25.13
N GLU A 476 -8.55 -24.27 25.53
CA GLU A 476 -9.69 -24.43 26.42
C GLU A 476 -9.22 -24.21 27.86
N TYR A 477 -9.70 -23.12 28.48
CA TYR A 477 -9.47 -22.85 29.89
C TYR A 477 -10.19 -23.93 30.74
N PRO A 478 -9.49 -24.58 31.68
CA PRO A 478 -10.15 -25.21 32.82
C PRO A 478 -10.34 -24.14 33.91
N TRP A 479 -11.62 -23.82 34.14
CA TRP A 479 -12.22 -23.02 35.22
C TRP A 479 -12.28 -21.50 35.01
#